data_AF-A0A9D4PJS1-F1
#
_entry.id   AF-A0A9D4PJS1-F1
#
_cell.length_a   1.000
_cell.length_b   1.000
_cell.length_c   1.000
_cell.angle_alpha   90.00
_cell.angle_beta   90.00
_cell.angle_gamma   90.00
#
_symmetry.space_group_name_H-M   'P 1'
#
loop_
_entity.id
_entity.type
_entity.pdbx_description
1 polymer ?
#
loop_
_entity_poly.entity_id
_entity_poly.type
_entity_poly.pdbx_seq_one_letter_code
_entity_poly.pdbx_strand_id
1 'polypeptide(L)'
;MPKVPTAAIQLRAQRINAKAKNANKPKPRPSEISLWVLGNGGPANPQSLYVSTDQGRYLFNCGEGTQRLATEHKMKLSKLEHLFFTHNKWKNIGGLPGLALTVQDIGVPEFFVHGPANMEQLFEMTKGFMMLQNITITKRNPSDKVFSDNCMEVVYVPLFLDEAVDSSQTDENGDCYGSRLLGTQLIAVVVGLTPGCTKRPRRCSQDDPDSAPVVAYICKPHSRPGQLNLEKCVSFGVPPGPLLGELKSGRDVTLPDGTVVKSRDVVSPEEAGPVFIVVEVPSEDYLQSLLEAEPFKSHQVTASREEHAAKVVVHFTPSSVMRHPLYMEWIKRFPASTTHLVLNECASSLSSIALHRAQHRLHLLSSSIFPLLHIEESSGLPKELAELNCIVGETLLRYKLRPLYGLQRDSVVCVDPEAYVEEAHCSCYGFTKKLEELKAAAASKKDEAAGKPSHPEILFLGTASAVPGKDRNVSAILINVSTVLVLHCKNAYGVTITAETGWKLTYSGDTMPCDALIEAGKGSDILIHEATMEDDLAEEAVIKTHSTTSQAIEVGERMGAKFTLLTHFSQRYAKLPLISDKFHSTVGCL
;
A
#
# COMPACT_ATOMS: atom_id res chain seq x y z
N MET A 1 -21.46 21.24 -0.34
CA MET A 1 -20.60 20.57 -1.33
C MET A 1 -19.38 21.45 -1.58
N PRO A 2 -18.13 20.97 -1.45
CA PRO A 2 -16.97 21.79 -1.80
C PRO A 2 -16.95 22.01 -3.31
N LYS A 3 -16.99 23.26 -3.74
CA LYS A 3 -16.76 23.61 -5.15
C LYS A 3 -15.31 23.25 -5.49
N VAL A 4 -15.09 22.55 -6.60
CA VAL A 4 -13.74 22.32 -7.13
C VAL A 4 -13.04 23.68 -7.27
N PRO A 5 -11.79 23.85 -6.79
CA PRO A 5 -11.13 25.14 -6.83
C PRO A 5 -11.04 25.67 -8.27
N THR A 6 -11.48 26.91 -8.50
CA THR A 6 -11.46 27.57 -9.83
C THR A 6 -10.09 27.48 -10.50
N ALA A 7 -9.01 27.49 -9.71
CA ALA A 7 -7.64 27.34 -10.18
C ALA A 7 -7.34 25.97 -10.83
N ALA A 8 -7.88 24.87 -10.28
CA ALA A 8 -7.67 23.53 -10.83
C ALA A 8 -8.31 23.38 -12.22
N ILE A 9 -9.51 23.96 -12.39
CA ILE A 9 -10.22 24.01 -13.67
C ILE A 9 -9.44 24.82 -14.71
N GLN A 10 -8.91 25.99 -14.31
CA GLN A 10 -8.07 26.83 -15.18
C GLN A 10 -6.77 26.11 -15.59
N LEU A 11 -6.08 25.49 -14.63
CA LEU A 11 -4.86 24.72 -14.89
C LEU A 11 -5.13 23.54 -15.83
N ARG A 12 -6.26 22.85 -15.65
CA ARG A 12 -6.70 21.77 -16.55
C ARG A 12 -6.90 22.29 -17.97
N ALA A 13 -7.64 23.40 -18.14
CA ALA A 13 -7.87 24.00 -19.45
C ALA A 13 -6.55 24.41 -20.13
N GLN A 14 -5.63 25.02 -19.37
CA GLN A 14 -4.28 25.36 -19.87
C GLN A 14 -3.52 24.12 -20.34
N ARG A 15 -3.57 23.02 -19.59
CA ARG A 15 -2.91 21.75 -19.95
C ARG A 15 -3.52 21.09 -21.18
N ILE A 16 -4.84 21.08 -21.29
CA ILE A 16 -5.54 20.56 -22.49
C ILE A 16 -5.11 21.37 -23.72
N ASN A 17 -5.11 22.70 -23.62
CA ASN A 17 -4.67 23.57 -24.70
C ASN A 17 -3.19 23.37 -25.06
N ALA A 18 -2.32 23.18 -24.06
CA ALA A 18 -0.91 22.88 -24.28
C ALA A 18 -0.68 21.51 -24.93
N LYS A 19 -1.42 20.47 -24.52
CA LYS A 19 -1.41 19.14 -25.16
C LYS A 19 -1.86 19.25 -26.63
N ALA A 20 -2.98 19.93 -26.89
CA ALA A 20 -3.51 20.13 -28.25
C ALA A 20 -2.52 20.88 -29.16
N LYS A 21 -1.93 21.99 -28.68
CA LYS A 21 -0.92 22.77 -29.42
C LYS A 21 0.33 21.96 -29.80
N ASN A 22 0.66 20.94 -29.02
CA ASN A 22 1.85 20.13 -29.20
C ASN A 22 1.57 18.72 -29.75
N ALA A 23 0.31 18.37 -30.05
CA ALA A 23 -0.06 17.02 -30.48
C ALA A 23 0.60 16.62 -31.82
N ASN A 24 0.75 17.57 -32.75
CA ASN A 24 1.32 17.33 -34.08
C ASN A 24 2.82 17.62 -34.18
N LYS A 25 3.48 18.02 -33.07
CA LYS A 25 4.92 18.27 -33.09
C LYS A 25 5.66 16.96 -32.76
N PRO A 26 6.66 16.55 -33.56
CA PRO A 26 7.50 15.42 -33.21
C PRO A 26 8.19 15.72 -31.89
N LYS A 27 7.89 14.93 -30.86
CA LYS A 27 8.54 15.05 -29.56
C LYS A 27 9.93 14.42 -29.67
N PRO A 28 11.00 15.08 -29.16
CA PRO A 28 12.31 14.45 -29.12
C PRO A 28 12.26 13.16 -28.29
N ARG A 29 13.24 12.27 -28.43
CA ARG A 29 13.38 11.14 -27.50
C ARG A 29 13.91 11.62 -26.15
N PRO A 30 13.47 11.06 -25.01
CA PRO A 30 13.83 11.53 -23.69
C PRO A 30 15.33 11.43 -23.46
N SER A 31 15.96 12.54 -23.07
CA SER A 31 17.39 12.57 -22.76
C SER A 31 17.70 12.09 -21.35
N GLU A 32 16.70 12.09 -20.47
CA GLU A 32 16.85 11.64 -19.10
C GLU A 32 15.76 10.64 -18.72
N ILE A 33 16.18 9.55 -18.06
CA ILE A 33 15.30 8.54 -17.50
C ILE A 33 15.86 8.13 -16.14
N SER A 34 15.04 8.16 -15.11
CA SER A 34 15.43 7.81 -13.74
C SER A 34 14.31 7.04 -13.05
N LEU A 35 14.67 5.95 -12.40
CA LEU A 35 13.79 5.14 -11.58
C LEU A 35 13.99 5.55 -10.13
N TRP A 36 12.91 5.83 -9.42
CA TRP A 36 12.91 6.22 -8.02
C TRP A 36 12.10 5.22 -7.22
N VAL A 37 12.66 4.70 -6.14
CA VAL A 37 11.91 3.94 -5.15
C VAL A 37 11.04 4.92 -4.37
N LEU A 38 9.75 4.98 -4.70
CA LEU A 38 8.82 5.87 -4.00
C LEU A 38 8.32 5.21 -2.72
N GLY A 39 7.98 3.93 -2.80
CA GLY A 39 7.67 3.08 -1.67
C GLY A 39 8.48 1.80 -1.76
N ASN A 40 9.22 1.50 -0.71
CA ASN A 40 10.18 0.41 -0.67
C ASN A 40 9.57 -0.98 -0.42
N GLY A 41 8.27 -1.07 -0.12
CA GLY A 41 7.60 -2.32 0.18
C GLY A 41 7.91 -2.91 1.56
N GLY A 42 8.65 -2.18 2.41
CA GLY A 42 8.88 -2.55 3.79
C GLY A 42 7.59 -2.50 4.63
N PRO A 43 7.65 -2.94 5.89
CA PRO A 43 6.52 -2.87 6.82
C PRO A 43 5.91 -1.46 6.85
N ALA A 44 4.57 -1.39 6.74
CA ALA A 44 3.79 -0.15 6.64
C ALA A 44 4.05 0.74 5.40
N ASN A 45 4.88 0.31 4.45
CA ASN A 45 5.18 1.06 3.22
C ASN A 45 4.60 0.37 1.98
N PRO A 46 4.02 1.14 1.03
CA PRO A 46 3.58 0.57 -0.23
C PRO A 46 4.77 0.11 -1.08
N GLN A 47 4.53 -0.84 -1.97
CA GLN A 47 5.44 -1.17 -3.06
C GLN A 47 5.13 -0.22 -4.22
N SER A 48 6.01 0.75 -4.50
CA SER A 48 5.81 1.66 -5.64
C SER A 48 7.11 2.18 -6.24
N LEU A 49 7.18 2.15 -7.57
CA LEU A 49 8.32 2.63 -8.36
C LEU A 49 7.87 3.81 -9.22
N TYR A 50 8.53 4.95 -9.06
CA TYR A 50 8.25 6.17 -9.83
C TYR A 50 9.33 6.36 -10.90
N VAL A 51 8.92 6.36 -12.17
CA VAL A 51 9.83 6.57 -13.29
C VAL A 51 9.65 7.98 -13.83
N SER A 52 10.75 8.75 -13.85
CA SER A 52 10.77 10.12 -14.30
C SER A 52 11.56 10.30 -15.58
N THR A 53 10.98 11.02 -16.55
CA THR A 53 11.71 11.50 -17.74
C THR A 53 11.66 13.02 -17.87
N ASP A 54 12.31 13.60 -18.86
CA ASP A 54 12.13 15.02 -19.22
C ASP A 54 10.68 15.32 -19.69
N GLN A 55 10.01 14.32 -20.25
CA GLN A 55 8.70 14.47 -20.91
C GLN A 55 7.52 14.12 -20.02
N GLY A 56 7.57 12.97 -19.34
CA GLY A 56 6.42 12.37 -18.65
C GLY A 56 6.83 11.65 -17.38
N ARG A 57 5.85 11.10 -16.67
CA ARG A 57 6.03 10.29 -15.46
C ARG A 57 5.20 9.03 -15.56
N TYR A 58 5.78 7.94 -15.07
CA TYR A 58 5.16 6.62 -14.98
C TYR A 58 5.22 6.16 -13.52
N LEU A 59 4.20 5.47 -13.05
CA LEU A 59 4.14 4.92 -11.70
C LEU A 59 3.81 3.44 -11.79
N PHE A 60 4.64 2.58 -11.19
CA PHE A 60 4.36 1.16 -11.05
C PHE A 60 3.91 0.86 -9.63
N ASN A 61 2.72 0.28 -9.52
CA ASN A 61 1.94 0.10 -8.29
C ASN A 61 1.64 1.40 -7.53
N CYS A 62 0.53 1.39 -6.81
CA CYS A 62 0.03 2.51 -6.02
C CYS A 62 -0.73 1.99 -4.80
N GLY A 63 -0.01 1.33 -3.89
CA GLY A 63 -0.56 0.92 -2.60
C GLY A 63 -0.93 2.10 -1.71
N GLU A 64 -1.57 1.83 -0.57
CA GLU A 64 -1.94 2.87 0.39
C GLU A 64 -0.74 3.73 0.80
N GLY A 65 -0.95 5.04 0.98
CA GLY A 65 0.11 5.98 1.36
C GLY A 65 1.03 6.44 0.22
N THR A 66 0.94 5.84 -0.99
CA THR A 66 1.79 6.25 -2.14
C THR A 66 1.66 7.74 -2.46
N GLN A 67 0.44 8.30 -2.45
CA GLN A 67 0.22 9.73 -2.70
C GLN A 67 0.82 10.63 -1.60
N ARG A 68 0.85 10.13 -0.35
CA ARG A 68 1.42 10.83 0.79
C ARG A 68 2.94 10.91 0.65
N LEU A 69 3.59 9.77 0.34
CA LEU A 69 5.04 9.71 0.07
C LEU A 69 5.41 10.61 -1.11
N ALA A 70 4.62 10.61 -2.19
CA ALA A 70 4.87 11.48 -3.33
C ALA A 70 4.84 12.97 -2.93
N THR A 71 3.88 13.36 -2.09
CA THR A 71 3.75 14.74 -1.60
C THR A 71 4.90 15.13 -0.68
N GLU A 72 5.23 14.27 0.30
CA GLU A 72 6.32 14.49 1.25
C GLU A 72 7.67 14.70 0.54
N HIS A 73 7.97 13.83 -0.42
CA HIS A 73 9.23 13.82 -1.16
C HIS A 73 9.22 14.74 -2.37
N LYS A 74 8.19 15.58 -2.52
CA LYS A 74 8.05 16.57 -3.60
C LYS A 74 8.10 15.95 -5.01
N MET A 75 7.63 14.71 -5.14
CA MET A 75 7.54 14.01 -6.41
C MET A 75 6.43 14.63 -7.26
N LYS A 76 6.77 15.05 -8.48
CA LYS A 76 5.84 15.79 -9.34
C LYS A 76 4.79 14.85 -9.94
N LEU A 77 3.55 14.96 -9.49
CA LEU A 77 2.41 14.22 -10.05
C LEU A 77 1.74 14.93 -11.24
N SER A 78 2.10 16.19 -11.51
CA SER A 78 1.48 17.02 -12.57
C SER A 78 1.69 16.51 -14.00
N LYS A 79 2.67 15.62 -14.20
CA LYS A 79 3.00 14.97 -15.49
C LYS A 79 2.82 13.45 -15.42
N LEU A 80 2.04 12.95 -14.46
CA LEU A 80 1.71 11.53 -14.37
C LEU A 80 0.76 11.19 -15.52
N GLU A 81 1.22 10.32 -16.42
CA GLU A 81 0.46 9.92 -17.61
C GLU A 81 0.05 8.45 -17.56
N HIS A 82 0.91 7.58 -17.03
CA HIS A 82 0.71 6.13 -17.07
C HIS A 82 0.95 5.50 -15.69
N LEU A 83 -0.01 4.70 -15.24
CA LEU A 83 0.06 3.89 -14.03
C LEU A 83 0.01 2.42 -14.42
N PHE A 84 1.01 1.65 -14.02
CA PHE A 84 1.13 0.22 -14.28
C PHE A 84 0.96 -0.55 -12.98
N PHE A 85 0.08 -1.55 -12.96
CA PHE A 85 -0.20 -2.37 -11.80
C PHE A 85 0.19 -3.81 -12.09
N THR A 86 0.98 -4.41 -11.22
CA THR A 86 1.43 -5.79 -11.39
C THR A 86 0.37 -6.80 -10.95
N HIS A 87 -0.45 -6.46 -9.95
CA HIS A 87 -1.49 -7.35 -9.43
C HIS A 87 -2.75 -6.59 -9.00
N ASN A 88 -3.93 -7.18 -9.19
CA ASN A 88 -5.22 -6.61 -8.77
C ASN A 88 -5.54 -6.98 -7.31
N LYS A 89 -4.69 -6.54 -6.39
CA LYS A 89 -4.90 -6.69 -4.94
C LYS A 89 -4.77 -5.32 -4.26
N TRP A 90 -5.42 -5.19 -3.11
CA TRP A 90 -5.48 -3.91 -2.38
C TRP A 90 -4.09 -3.34 -2.05
N LYS A 91 -3.12 -4.20 -1.73
CA LYS A 91 -1.72 -3.81 -1.51
C LYS A 91 -1.11 -3.02 -2.69
N ASN A 92 -1.52 -3.33 -3.91
CA ASN A 92 -0.99 -2.72 -5.14
C ASN A 92 -1.83 -1.53 -5.62
N ILE A 93 -3.15 -1.52 -5.37
CA ILE A 93 -4.08 -0.53 -5.96
C ILE A 93 -4.73 0.41 -4.92
N GLY A 94 -4.63 0.12 -3.63
CA GLY A 94 -5.43 0.80 -2.58
C GLY A 94 -5.18 2.30 -2.44
N GLY A 95 -4.04 2.81 -2.91
CA GLY A 95 -3.73 4.25 -2.97
C GLY A 95 -4.25 4.94 -4.23
N LEU A 96 -4.65 4.20 -5.27
CA LEU A 96 -5.13 4.75 -6.54
C LEU A 96 -6.30 5.73 -6.38
N PRO A 97 -7.32 5.48 -5.52
CA PRO A 97 -8.44 6.39 -5.39
C PRO A 97 -8.02 7.76 -4.81
N GLY A 98 -7.17 7.75 -3.78
CA GLY A 98 -6.61 8.97 -3.19
C GLY A 98 -5.65 9.71 -4.13
N LEU A 99 -4.86 8.96 -4.91
CA LEU A 99 -4.01 9.52 -5.96
C LEU A 99 -4.86 10.21 -7.04
N ALA A 100 -5.93 9.58 -7.51
CA ALA A 100 -6.84 10.12 -8.54
C ALA A 100 -7.46 11.47 -8.13
N LEU A 101 -7.92 11.58 -6.88
CA LEU A 101 -8.40 12.86 -6.33
C LEU A 101 -7.29 13.92 -6.32
N THR A 102 -6.09 13.54 -5.87
CA THR A 102 -4.93 14.45 -5.81
C THR A 102 -4.54 14.96 -7.20
N VAL A 103 -4.44 14.09 -8.20
CA VAL A 103 -4.07 14.50 -9.56
C VAL A 103 -5.17 15.32 -10.26
N GLN A 104 -6.44 15.05 -9.96
CA GLN A 104 -7.56 15.87 -10.40
C GLN A 104 -7.45 17.30 -9.85
N ASP A 105 -7.16 17.45 -8.55
CA ASP A 105 -7.01 18.76 -7.90
C ASP A 105 -5.78 19.52 -8.42
N ILE A 106 -4.73 18.80 -8.82
CA ILE A 106 -3.56 19.36 -9.53
C ILE A 106 -3.92 19.79 -10.97
N GLY A 107 -5.09 19.41 -11.49
CA GLY A 107 -5.57 19.73 -12.84
C GLY A 107 -5.04 18.79 -13.93
N VAL A 108 -4.65 17.56 -13.61
CA VAL A 108 -4.24 16.57 -14.63
C VAL A 108 -5.49 16.16 -15.42
N PRO A 109 -5.50 16.31 -16.76
CA PRO A 109 -6.71 16.09 -17.54
C PRO A 109 -7.06 14.62 -17.71
N GLU A 110 -6.05 13.76 -17.81
CA GLU A 110 -6.19 12.33 -18.06
C GLU A 110 -4.97 11.56 -17.56
N PHE A 111 -5.16 10.30 -17.20
CA PHE A 111 -4.09 9.31 -17.10
C PHE A 111 -4.58 7.93 -17.53
N PHE A 112 -3.63 7.05 -17.85
CA PHE A 112 -3.88 5.70 -18.31
C PHE A 112 -3.55 4.69 -17.21
N VAL A 113 -4.43 3.69 -17.07
CA VAL A 113 -4.26 2.58 -16.13
C VAL A 113 -3.98 1.31 -16.91
N HIS A 114 -2.90 0.63 -16.55
CA HIS A 114 -2.37 -0.56 -17.18
C HIS A 114 -2.24 -1.67 -16.13
N GLY A 115 -2.61 -2.90 -16.47
CA GLY A 115 -2.51 -4.05 -15.56
C GLY A 115 -3.70 -5.00 -15.66
N PRO A 116 -3.85 -5.93 -14.70
CA PRO A 116 -4.82 -7.01 -14.77
C PRO A 116 -6.27 -6.55 -14.97
N ALA A 117 -7.14 -7.49 -15.36
CA ALA A 117 -8.56 -7.20 -15.55
C ALA A 117 -9.23 -6.69 -14.26
N ASN A 118 -10.37 -6.01 -14.42
CA ASN A 118 -11.26 -5.56 -13.34
C ASN A 118 -10.75 -4.47 -12.39
N MET A 119 -9.57 -3.88 -12.60
CA MET A 119 -9.10 -2.76 -11.77
C MET A 119 -10.02 -1.52 -11.82
N GLU A 120 -10.73 -1.33 -12.93
CA GLU A 120 -11.71 -0.25 -13.13
C GLU A 120 -12.90 -0.34 -12.18
N GLN A 121 -13.22 -1.55 -11.68
CA GLN A 121 -14.29 -1.73 -10.72
C GLN A 121 -14.02 -0.94 -9.44
N LEU A 122 -12.75 -0.68 -9.11
CA LEU A 122 -12.39 0.18 -7.98
C LEU A 122 -13.00 1.58 -8.10
N PHE A 123 -12.97 2.18 -9.28
CA PHE A 123 -13.57 3.50 -9.49
C PHE A 123 -15.09 3.45 -9.44
N GLU A 124 -15.70 2.38 -9.94
CA GLU A 124 -17.15 2.16 -9.83
C GLU A 124 -17.59 2.03 -8.37
N MET A 125 -16.90 1.18 -7.60
CA MET A 125 -17.17 0.93 -6.18
C MET A 125 -16.98 2.18 -5.32
N THR A 126 -16.08 3.08 -5.71
CA THR A 126 -15.79 4.32 -4.96
C THR A 126 -16.67 5.50 -5.36
N LYS A 127 -17.50 5.41 -6.41
CA LYS A 127 -18.37 6.52 -6.87
C LYS A 127 -19.30 7.10 -5.80
N GLY A 128 -19.69 6.29 -4.81
CA GLY A 128 -20.58 6.73 -3.73
C GLY A 128 -19.97 7.81 -2.82
N PHE A 129 -18.64 7.88 -2.75
CA PHE A 129 -17.92 8.83 -1.89
C PHE A 129 -16.77 9.56 -2.59
N MET A 130 -16.48 9.23 -3.86
CA MET A 130 -15.49 9.90 -4.68
C MET A 130 -16.10 10.53 -5.93
N MET A 131 -15.74 11.80 -6.16
CA MET A 131 -16.20 12.58 -7.31
C MET A 131 -15.04 12.88 -8.26
N LEU A 132 -14.93 12.07 -9.31
CA LEU A 132 -13.90 12.20 -10.37
C LEU A 132 -14.49 12.80 -11.65
N GLN A 133 -14.96 14.05 -11.59
CA GLN A 133 -15.60 14.73 -12.73
C GLN A 133 -14.60 15.46 -13.64
N ASN A 134 -13.41 15.76 -13.12
CA ASN A 134 -12.43 16.63 -13.76
C ASN A 134 -11.17 15.90 -14.23
N ILE A 135 -11.26 14.58 -14.39
CA ILE A 135 -10.18 13.76 -14.90
C ILE A 135 -10.75 12.60 -15.72
N THR A 136 -10.09 12.28 -16.82
CA THR A 136 -10.42 11.11 -17.63
C THR A 136 -9.47 9.97 -17.28
N ILE A 137 -10.01 8.85 -16.82
CA ILE A 137 -9.22 7.66 -16.50
C ILE A 137 -9.48 6.63 -17.59
N THR A 138 -8.44 6.28 -18.34
CA THR A 138 -8.55 5.36 -19.46
C THR A 138 -7.81 4.07 -19.17
N LYS A 139 -8.52 2.95 -19.17
CA LYS A 139 -7.91 1.63 -19.09
C LYS A 139 -7.22 1.28 -20.40
N ARG A 140 -6.03 0.70 -20.31
CA ARG A 140 -5.34 0.03 -21.41
C ARG A 140 -5.41 -1.48 -21.17
N ASN A 141 -5.81 -2.21 -22.19
CA ASN A 141 -6.13 -3.63 -22.05
C ASN A 141 -4.84 -4.46 -22.14
N PRO A 142 -4.56 -5.39 -21.21
CA PRO A 142 -3.44 -6.32 -21.32
C PRO A 142 -3.46 -7.20 -22.58
N SER A 143 -4.61 -7.30 -23.25
CA SER A 143 -4.71 -7.94 -24.58
C SER A 143 -3.77 -7.29 -25.60
N ASP A 144 -3.51 -5.99 -25.45
CA ASP A 144 -2.48 -5.28 -26.19
C ASP A 144 -1.13 -5.78 -25.66
N LYS A 145 -0.57 -6.85 -26.26
CA LYS A 145 0.70 -7.45 -25.82
C LYS A 145 1.84 -6.44 -25.61
N VAL A 146 1.75 -5.28 -26.26
CA VAL A 146 2.71 -4.18 -26.20
C VAL A 146 1.98 -2.85 -26.16
N PHE A 147 2.44 -1.94 -25.31
CA PHE A 147 2.11 -0.52 -25.32
C PHE A 147 3.32 0.28 -25.78
N SER A 148 3.11 1.37 -26.52
CA SER A 148 4.21 2.24 -26.95
C SER A 148 3.78 3.69 -26.93
N ASP A 149 4.65 4.54 -26.39
CA ASP A 149 4.53 5.99 -26.46
C ASP A 149 5.80 6.61 -27.05
N ASN A 150 5.97 7.93 -26.91
CA ASN A 150 7.16 8.62 -27.42
C ASN A 150 8.46 8.29 -26.64
N CYS A 151 8.34 7.85 -25.39
CA CYS A 151 9.44 7.61 -24.47
C CYS A 151 9.92 6.16 -24.52
N MET A 152 9.00 5.20 -24.43
CA MET A 152 9.33 3.78 -24.35
C MET A 152 8.23 2.88 -24.93
N GLU A 153 8.64 1.68 -25.29
CA GLU A 153 7.76 0.53 -25.49
C GLU A 153 7.69 -0.27 -24.18
N VAL A 154 6.51 -0.77 -23.81
CA VAL A 154 6.28 -1.60 -22.64
C VAL A 154 5.60 -2.89 -23.07
N VAL A 155 6.28 -4.01 -22.87
CA VAL A 155 5.74 -5.35 -23.14
C VAL A 155 5.08 -5.88 -21.86
N TYR A 156 3.84 -6.36 -21.98
CA TYR A 156 3.13 -7.01 -20.88
C TYR A 156 3.45 -8.50 -20.89
N VAL A 157 3.85 -9.03 -19.74
CA VAL A 157 4.16 -10.45 -19.56
C VAL A 157 3.21 -11.00 -18.50
N PRO A 158 2.07 -11.60 -18.90
CA PRO A 158 1.15 -12.20 -17.95
C PRO A 158 1.76 -13.48 -17.36
N LEU A 159 1.63 -13.63 -16.05
CA LEU A 159 2.02 -14.79 -15.26
C LEU A 159 0.76 -15.40 -14.67
N PHE A 160 0.62 -16.71 -14.86
CA PHE A 160 -0.56 -17.47 -14.45
C PHE A 160 -0.20 -18.40 -13.30
N LEU A 161 -1.22 -18.78 -12.53
CA LEU A 161 -1.11 -19.86 -11.56
C LEU A 161 -0.89 -21.18 -12.30
N ASP A 162 -0.04 -22.03 -11.74
CA ASP A 162 0.11 -23.40 -12.18
C ASP A 162 -1.22 -24.13 -11.96
N GLU A 163 -1.76 -24.73 -13.01
CA GLU A 163 -2.95 -25.56 -12.88
C GLU A 163 -2.61 -26.76 -11.99
N ALA A 164 -3.29 -26.88 -10.85
CA ALA A 164 -3.14 -28.04 -10.00
C ALA A 164 -3.46 -29.31 -10.81
N VAL A 165 -2.44 -30.15 -11.04
CA VAL A 165 -2.62 -31.46 -11.66
C VAL A 165 -3.43 -32.32 -10.70
N ASP A 166 -4.74 -32.38 -10.90
CA ASP A 166 -5.61 -33.31 -10.20
C ASP A 166 -5.32 -34.71 -10.78
N SER A 167 -4.39 -35.45 -10.17
CA SER A 167 -4.12 -36.84 -10.54
C SER A 167 -5.25 -37.73 -9.98
N SER A 168 -6.46 -37.58 -10.50
CA SER A 168 -7.55 -38.53 -10.25
C SER A 168 -7.29 -39.79 -11.06
N GLN A 169 -6.59 -40.76 -10.47
CA GLN A 169 -6.71 -42.15 -10.93
C GLN A 169 -8.05 -42.68 -10.41
N THR A 170 -8.94 -43.04 -11.31
CA THR A 170 -10.20 -43.73 -10.99
C THR A 170 -9.93 -45.23 -10.96
N ASP A 171 -10.04 -45.85 -9.79
CA ASP A 171 -10.19 -47.30 -9.67
C ASP A 171 -11.67 -47.69 -9.85
N GLU A 172 -11.91 -48.93 -10.34
CA GLU A 172 -13.21 -49.46 -10.82
C GLU A 172 -14.36 -49.51 -9.79
N ASN A 173 -14.19 -48.99 -8.57
CA ASN A 173 -15.24 -48.91 -7.56
C ASN A 173 -15.70 -47.48 -7.21
N GLY A 174 -15.23 -46.44 -7.92
CA GLY A 174 -15.86 -45.11 -7.85
C GLY A 174 -15.67 -44.32 -6.55
N ASP A 175 -14.70 -44.68 -5.71
CA ASP A 175 -14.32 -43.88 -4.54
C ASP A 175 -13.08 -43.01 -4.84
N CYS A 176 -13.20 -41.70 -4.58
CA CYS A 176 -12.11 -40.73 -4.74
C CYS A 176 -11.39 -40.53 -3.40
N TYR A 177 -10.15 -41.01 -3.28
CA TYR A 177 -9.25 -40.67 -2.16
C TYR A 177 -8.21 -39.64 -2.61
N GLY A 178 -8.51 -38.36 -2.43
CA GLY A 178 -7.51 -37.29 -2.57
C GLY A 178 -6.56 -37.30 -1.38
N SER A 179 -5.36 -37.86 -1.54
CA SER A 179 -4.31 -37.82 -0.53
C SER A 179 -3.40 -36.61 -0.74
N ARG A 180 -3.47 -35.63 0.18
CA ARG A 180 -2.53 -34.50 0.22
C ARG A 180 -1.30 -34.95 1.02
N LEU A 181 -0.22 -35.32 0.35
CA LEU A 181 1.08 -35.53 0.98
C LEU A 181 1.69 -34.16 1.31
N LEU A 182 1.44 -33.66 2.53
CA LEU A 182 2.34 -32.71 3.19
C LEU A 182 3.19 -33.48 4.18
N GLY A 183 4.52 -33.30 4.07
CA GLY A 183 5.49 -33.86 5.00
C GLY A 183 5.11 -33.58 6.45
N THR A 184 5.00 -34.66 7.22
CA THR A 184 5.13 -34.78 8.68
C THR A 184 4.43 -33.74 9.56
N GLN A 185 3.11 -33.82 9.69
CA GLN A 185 2.36 -33.95 10.96
C GLN A 185 0.86 -33.90 10.68
N LEU A 186 0.14 -35.00 10.94
CA LEU A 186 -1.32 -35.03 10.90
C LEU A 186 -1.88 -34.21 12.06
N ILE A 187 -2.54 -33.10 11.75
CA ILE A 187 -3.57 -32.52 12.63
C ILE A 187 -4.89 -32.61 11.85
N ALA A 188 -5.68 -33.63 12.19
CA ALA A 188 -7.04 -33.76 11.71
C ALA A 188 -7.93 -32.77 12.49
N VAL A 189 -8.34 -31.67 11.86
CA VAL A 189 -9.43 -30.83 12.37
C VAL A 189 -10.73 -31.35 11.78
N VAL A 190 -11.45 -32.13 12.57
CA VAL A 190 -12.83 -32.55 12.29
C VAL A 190 -13.75 -31.38 12.65
N VAL A 191 -14.28 -30.68 11.65
CA VAL A 191 -15.45 -29.80 11.83
C VAL A 191 -16.68 -30.59 11.39
N GLY A 192 -17.51 -30.97 12.36
CA GLY A 192 -18.76 -31.69 12.14
C GLY A 192 -19.74 -30.87 11.32
N LEU A 193 -20.25 -31.47 10.24
CA LEU A 193 -21.37 -30.95 9.46
C LEU A 193 -22.61 -31.81 9.70
N THR A 194 -23.70 -31.17 10.12
CA THR A 194 -25.06 -31.69 10.02
C THR A 194 -25.44 -31.92 8.54
N PRO A 195 -26.18 -32.99 8.20
CA PRO A 195 -26.44 -33.34 6.82
C PRO A 195 -27.64 -32.57 6.26
N GLY A 196 -27.43 -31.78 5.22
CA GLY A 196 -28.56 -31.21 4.47
C GLY A 196 -28.36 -29.94 3.65
N CYS A 197 -27.22 -29.72 2.98
CA CYS A 197 -27.16 -28.89 1.76
C CYS A 197 -25.75 -28.96 1.12
N THR A 198 -25.44 -30.00 0.34
CA THR A 198 -24.19 -30.06 -0.43
C THR A 198 -24.38 -29.39 -1.79
N LYS A 199 -24.24 -28.06 -1.84
CA LYS A 199 -23.83 -27.42 -3.10
C LYS A 199 -22.33 -27.64 -3.24
N ARG A 200 -21.94 -28.47 -4.22
CA ARG A 200 -20.55 -28.71 -4.64
C ARG A 200 -19.84 -27.36 -4.93
N PRO A 201 -18.54 -27.20 -4.63
CA PRO A 201 -17.79 -26.07 -5.13
C PRO A 201 -17.78 -26.10 -6.67
N ARG A 202 -18.08 -24.97 -7.29
CA ARG A 202 -18.18 -24.81 -8.74
C ARG A 202 -16.78 -24.95 -9.39
N ARG A 203 -16.75 -25.57 -10.57
CA ARG A 203 -15.64 -25.48 -11.55
C ARG A 203 -15.18 -24.02 -11.71
N CYS A 204 -13.88 -23.76 -11.72
CA CYS A 204 -13.32 -22.49 -12.18
C CYS A 204 -13.74 -22.27 -13.64
N SER A 205 -14.69 -21.37 -13.85
CA SER A 205 -14.97 -20.74 -15.14
C SER A 205 -13.92 -19.66 -15.40
N GLN A 206 -13.63 -19.37 -16.67
CA GLN A 206 -12.78 -18.25 -17.12
C GLN A 206 -13.23 -16.85 -16.64
N ASP A 207 -14.31 -16.77 -15.86
CA ASP A 207 -14.89 -15.56 -15.27
C ASP A 207 -14.62 -15.41 -13.76
N ASP A 208 -13.75 -16.22 -13.14
CA ASP A 208 -13.38 -16.04 -11.73
C ASP A 208 -12.50 -14.78 -11.56
N PRO A 209 -12.95 -13.73 -10.82
CA PRO A 209 -12.16 -12.52 -10.60
C PRO A 209 -10.81 -12.77 -9.92
N ASP A 210 -10.68 -13.85 -9.14
CA ASP A 210 -9.42 -14.25 -8.49
C ASP A 210 -8.46 -15.02 -9.44
N SER A 211 -8.87 -15.30 -10.68
CA SER A 211 -8.05 -15.95 -11.72
C SER A 211 -7.30 -14.98 -12.65
N ALA A 212 -7.42 -13.66 -12.42
CA ALA A 212 -6.73 -12.68 -13.25
C ALA A 212 -5.19 -12.80 -13.11
N PRO A 213 -4.43 -12.81 -14.22
CA PRO A 213 -2.99 -13.01 -14.17
C PRO A 213 -2.30 -11.86 -13.45
N VAL A 214 -1.16 -12.19 -12.83
CA VAL A 214 -0.17 -11.18 -12.43
C VAL A 214 0.53 -10.71 -13.69
N VAL A 215 0.87 -9.43 -13.80
CA VAL A 215 1.49 -8.87 -15.01
C VAL A 215 2.85 -8.29 -14.64
N ALA A 216 3.89 -8.82 -15.28
CA ALA A 216 5.21 -8.21 -15.30
C ALA A 216 5.36 -7.29 -16.53
N TYR A 217 6.30 -6.35 -16.45
CA TYR A 217 6.51 -5.31 -17.46
C TYR A 217 7.96 -5.27 -17.91
N ILE A 218 8.18 -5.38 -19.21
CA ILE A 218 9.50 -5.14 -19.82
C ILE A 218 9.45 -3.78 -20.50
N CYS A 219 10.19 -2.82 -19.96
CA CYS A 219 10.19 -1.43 -20.41
C CYS A 219 11.44 -1.15 -21.24
N LYS A 220 11.23 -0.77 -22.50
CA LYS A 220 12.25 -0.54 -23.53
C LYS A 220 12.20 0.93 -23.97
N PRO A 221 12.95 1.82 -23.31
CA PRO A 221 13.12 3.19 -23.80
C PRO A 221 13.54 3.21 -25.26
N HIS A 222 13.00 4.13 -26.05
CA HIS A 222 13.40 4.26 -27.45
C HIS A 222 14.85 4.74 -27.54
N SER A 223 15.59 4.22 -28.51
CA SER A 223 16.94 4.67 -28.83
C SER A 223 16.96 6.13 -29.27
N ARG A 224 18.07 6.83 -29.01
CA ARG A 224 18.28 8.21 -29.43
C ARG A 224 19.26 8.25 -30.59
N PRO A 225 18.93 8.97 -31.68
CA PRO A 225 19.87 9.14 -32.77
C PRO A 225 21.12 9.86 -32.27
N GLY A 226 22.25 9.53 -32.88
CA GLY A 226 23.53 10.15 -32.61
C GLY A 226 23.49 11.68 -32.68
N GLN A 227 24.28 12.33 -31.83
CA GLN A 227 24.43 13.77 -31.86
C GLN A 227 25.50 14.17 -32.87
N LEU A 228 25.19 15.19 -33.68
CA LEU A 228 26.14 15.79 -34.59
C LEU A 228 27.16 16.62 -33.78
N ASN A 229 28.44 16.30 -33.92
CA ASN A 229 29.53 17.05 -33.32
C ASN A 229 29.91 18.21 -34.24
N LEU A 230 29.43 19.41 -33.88
CA LEU A 230 29.65 20.62 -34.66
C LEU A 230 31.13 21.01 -34.79
N GLU A 231 31.94 20.78 -33.74
CA GLU A 231 33.38 21.07 -33.77
C GLU A 231 34.09 20.20 -34.81
N LYS A 232 33.76 18.91 -34.86
CA LYS A 232 34.27 18.01 -35.90
C LYS A 232 33.80 18.44 -37.28
N CYS A 233 32.52 18.78 -37.47
CA CYS A 233 32.01 19.29 -38.74
C CYS A 233 32.81 20.52 -39.22
N VAL A 234 33.11 21.46 -38.31
CA VAL A 234 33.93 22.64 -38.61
C VAL A 234 35.36 22.24 -38.96
N SER A 235 35.98 21.29 -38.23
CA SER A 235 37.34 20.82 -38.54
C SER A 235 37.45 20.12 -39.89
N PHE A 236 36.37 19.48 -40.34
CA PHE A 236 36.27 18.88 -41.68
C PHE A 236 35.85 19.88 -42.77
N GLY A 237 35.69 21.17 -42.44
CA GLY A 237 35.34 22.22 -43.41
C GLY A 237 33.86 22.25 -43.83
N VAL A 238 32.96 21.59 -43.08
CA VAL A 238 31.54 21.55 -43.41
C VAL A 238 30.88 22.90 -43.04
N PRO A 239 30.31 23.65 -44.00
CA PRO A 239 29.67 24.92 -43.72
C PRO A 239 28.34 24.73 -42.96
N PRO A 240 27.90 25.72 -42.16
CA PRO A 240 26.57 25.70 -41.55
C PRO A 240 25.49 25.72 -42.63
N GLY A 241 24.52 24.81 -42.54
CA GLY A 241 23.44 24.72 -43.51
C GLY A 241 22.86 23.32 -43.68
N PRO A 242 22.19 23.05 -44.82
CA PRO A 242 21.51 21.78 -45.09
C PRO A 242 22.41 20.55 -44.99
N LEU A 243 23.70 20.69 -45.34
CA LEU A 243 24.70 19.63 -45.29
C LEU A 243 24.87 19.01 -43.89
N LEU A 244 24.75 19.82 -42.83
CA LEU A 244 24.77 19.32 -41.44
C LEU A 244 23.55 18.42 -41.15
N GLY A 245 22.40 18.74 -41.74
CA GLY A 245 21.20 17.91 -41.66
C GLY A 245 21.37 16.58 -42.41
N GLU A 246 22.06 16.59 -43.54
CA GLU A 246 22.36 15.37 -44.31
C GLU A 246 23.29 14.44 -43.52
N LEU A 247 24.39 14.97 -42.97
CA LEU A 247 25.29 14.24 -42.07
C LEU A 247 24.53 13.70 -40.87
N LYS A 248 23.70 14.52 -40.21
CA LYS A 248 22.87 14.06 -39.08
C LYS A 248 21.87 12.97 -39.47
N SER A 249 21.43 12.94 -40.73
CA SER A 249 20.53 11.90 -41.27
C SER A 249 21.24 10.60 -41.66
N GLY A 250 22.56 10.49 -41.44
CA GLY A 250 23.34 9.30 -41.79
C GLY A 250 23.92 9.33 -43.21
N ARG A 251 23.79 10.44 -43.95
CA ARG A 251 24.27 10.57 -45.33
C ARG A 251 25.65 11.20 -45.36
N ASP A 252 26.56 10.60 -46.13
CA ASP A 252 27.88 11.17 -46.40
C ASP A 252 27.74 12.37 -47.35
N VAL A 253 28.51 13.43 -47.10
CA VAL A 253 28.44 14.68 -47.86
C VAL A 253 29.75 14.92 -48.61
N THR A 254 29.65 15.33 -49.87
CA THR A 254 30.80 15.77 -50.66
C THR A 254 30.86 17.30 -50.66
N LEU A 255 31.98 17.87 -50.23
CA LEU A 255 32.22 19.30 -50.19
C LEU A 255 32.64 19.85 -51.57
N PRO A 256 32.55 21.18 -51.81
CA PRO A 256 32.89 21.79 -53.10
C PRO A 256 34.35 21.56 -53.56
N ASP A 257 35.25 21.28 -52.63
CA ASP A 257 36.67 20.95 -52.87
C ASP A 257 36.88 19.47 -53.24
N GLY A 258 35.82 18.66 -53.27
CA GLY A 258 35.85 17.22 -53.54
C GLY A 258 36.05 16.33 -52.31
N THR A 259 36.22 16.91 -51.11
CA THR A 259 36.39 16.15 -49.86
C THR A 259 35.08 15.47 -49.46
N VAL A 260 35.11 14.16 -49.18
CA VAL A 260 33.94 13.41 -48.68
C VAL A 260 33.99 13.30 -47.17
N VAL A 261 33.04 13.94 -46.49
CA VAL A 261 32.87 13.86 -45.03
C VAL A 261 31.84 12.77 -44.72
N LYS A 262 32.25 11.75 -43.99
CA LYS A 262 31.35 10.66 -43.62
C LYS A 262 30.53 11.00 -42.39
N SER A 263 29.25 10.65 -42.40
CA SER A 263 28.35 10.87 -41.25
C SER A 263 28.93 10.28 -39.96
N ARG A 264 29.48 9.07 -40.02
CA ARG A 264 30.03 8.36 -38.86
C ARG A 264 31.25 9.05 -38.21
N ASP A 265 31.95 9.90 -38.96
CA ASP A 265 33.15 10.58 -38.45
C ASP A 265 32.77 11.82 -37.60
N VAL A 266 31.58 12.37 -37.84
CA VAL A 266 31.07 13.61 -37.23
C VAL A 266 29.80 13.44 -36.39
N VAL A 267 29.11 12.30 -36.47
CA VAL A 267 27.93 11.97 -35.66
C VAL A 267 28.31 10.89 -34.64
N SER A 268 27.93 11.07 -33.37
CA SER A 268 28.13 10.03 -32.35
C SER A 268 27.33 8.76 -32.70
N PRO A 269 27.71 7.58 -32.18
CA PRO A 269 26.86 6.40 -32.30
C PRO A 269 25.47 6.64 -31.72
N GLU A 270 24.49 5.87 -32.21
CA GLU A 270 23.15 5.82 -31.64
C GLU A 270 23.22 5.37 -30.17
N GLU A 271 22.51 6.09 -29.30
CA GLU A 271 22.41 5.73 -27.88
C GLU A 271 21.22 4.79 -27.72
N ALA A 272 21.50 3.50 -27.53
CA ALA A 272 20.47 2.48 -27.36
C ALA A 272 19.54 2.76 -26.17
N GLY A 273 18.36 2.14 -26.21
CA GLY A 273 17.39 2.10 -25.12
C GLY A 273 17.79 1.19 -23.98
N PRO A 274 18.28 1.68 -22.82
CA PRO A 274 18.58 0.79 -21.69
C PRO A 274 17.29 0.17 -21.15
N VAL A 275 17.18 -1.16 -21.21
CA VAL A 275 15.99 -1.91 -20.80
C VAL A 275 15.91 -2.01 -19.28
N PHE A 276 14.70 -1.87 -18.72
CA PHE A 276 14.42 -2.25 -17.34
C PHE A 276 13.17 -3.12 -17.24
N ILE A 277 13.10 -3.95 -16.21
CA ILE A 277 11.99 -4.89 -15.99
C ILE A 277 11.37 -4.62 -14.62
N VAL A 278 10.06 -4.75 -14.51
CA VAL A 278 9.32 -4.73 -13.24
C VAL A 278 8.56 -6.04 -13.13
N VAL A 279 8.78 -6.80 -12.06
CA VAL A 279 8.22 -8.14 -11.87
C VAL A 279 7.65 -8.30 -10.47
N GLU A 280 6.51 -8.99 -10.38
CA GLU A 280 5.93 -9.48 -9.14
C GLU A 280 5.58 -10.95 -9.33
N VAL A 281 5.90 -11.77 -8.33
CA VAL A 281 5.55 -13.19 -8.26
C VAL A 281 4.99 -13.43 -6.86
N PRO A 282 3.67 -13.40 -6.66
CA PRO A 282 3.08 -13.35 -5.32
C PRO A 282 3.27 -14.61 -4.49
N SER A 283 3.25 -15.78 -5.14
CA SER A 283 3.43 -17.10 -4.53
C SER A 283 4.26 -18.02 -5.41
N GLU A 284 4.66 -19.16 -4.86
CA GLU A 284 5.43 -20.20 -5.57
C GLU A 284 4.65 -20.79 -6.76
N ASP A 285 3.31 -20.72 -6.73
CA ASP A 285 2.42 -21.24 -7.78
C ASP A 285 2.55 -20.49 -9.12
N TYR A 286 3.30 -19.40 -9.19
CA TYR A 286 3.55 -18.65 -10.43
C TYR A 286 4.94 -18.92 -11.03
N LEU A 287 5.76 -19.76 -10.37
CA LEU A 287 7.17 -19.93 -10.73
C LEU A 287 7.35 -20.65 -12.07
N GLN A 288 6.52 -21.63 -12.39
CA GLN A 288 6.63 -22.31 -13.68
C GLN A 288 6.28 -21.33 -14.81
N SER A 289 5.18 -20.58 -14.68
CA SER A 289 4.81 -19.53 -15.63
C SER A 289 5.92 -18.48 -15.82
N LEU A 290 6.62 -18.10 -14.75
CA LEU A 290 7.78 -17.19 -14.81
C LEU A 290 8.94 -17.78 -15.63
N LEU A 291 9.27 -19.05 -15.44
CA LEU A 291 10.39 -19.73 -16.11
C LEU A 291 10.13 -19.95 -17.60
N GLU A 292 8.88 -20.19 -17.97
CA GLU A 292 8.40 -20.41 -19.34
C GLU A 292 8.15 -19.11 -20.12
N ALA A 293 8.11 -17.96 -19.45
CA ALA A 293 7.87 -16.68 -20.07
C ALA A 293 9.01 -16.26 -21.03
N GLU A 294 8.84 -16.65 -22.30
CA GLU A 294 9.75 -16.34 -23.42
C GLU A 294 10.17 -14.87 -23.54
N PRO A 295 9.31 -13.86 -23.30
CA PRO A 295 9.71 -12.45 -23.47
C PRO A 295 10.95 -12.04 -22.68
N PHE A 296 11.21 -12.64 -21.51
CA PHE A 296 12.39 -12.32 -20.70
C PHE A 296 13.70 -12.78 -21.32
N LYS A 297 13.70 -13.89 -22.09
CA LYS A 297 14.92 -14.49 -22.64
C LYS A 297 15.70 -13.53 -23.53
N SER A 298 15.01 -12.63 -24.24
CA SER A 298 15.64 -11.62 -25.10
C SER A 298 16.40 -10.53 -24.34
N HIS A 299 16.26 -10.48 -23.01
CA HIS A 299 16.86 -9.48 -22.11
C HIS A 299 17.77 -10.11 -21.04
N GLN A 300 17.97 -11.42 -21.12
CA GLN A 300 18.81 -12.24 -20.26
C GLN A 300 20.19 -12.47 -20.89
N VAL A 301 21.01 -13.40 -20.37
CA VAL A 301 22.33 -13.76 -20.94
C VAL A 301 22.23 -14.19 -22.41
N THR A 302 21.06 -14.68 -22.83
CA THR A 302 20.75 -15.01 -24.23
C THR A 302 20.46 -13.80 -25.12
N ALA A 303 20.56 -12.57 -24.61
CA ALA A 303 20.40 -11.35 -25.41
C ALA A 303 21.44 -11.30 -26.53
N SER A 304 20.98 -11.07 -27.77
CA SER A 304 21.85 -11.03 -28.95
C SER A 304 22.86 -9.88 -28.96
N ARG A 305 22.57 -8.82 -28.20
CA ARG A 305 23.41 -7.62 -28.04
C ARG A 305 23.39 -7.18 -26.59
N GLU A 306 24.53 -6.71 -26.08
CA GLU A 306 24.65 -6.22 -24.69
C GLU A 306 23.69 -5.05 -24.37
N GLU A 307 23.35 -4.25 -25.38
CA GLU A 307 22.39 -3.14 -25.27
C GLU A 307 20.94 -3.59 -25.06
N HIS A 308 20.60 -4.83 -25.43
CA HIS A 308 19.27 -5.40 -25.20
C HIS A 308 19.13 -6.07 -23.83
N ALA A 309 20.24 -6.37 -23.16
CA ALA A 309 20.21 -6.91 -21.81
C ALA A 309 19.57 -5.91 -20.84
N ALA A 310 18.77 -6.41 -19.90
CA ALA A 310 18.21 -5.58 -18.84
C ALA A 310 19.33 -4.95 -18.01
N LYS A 311 19.26 -3.63 -17.78
CA LYS A 311 20.21 -2.94 -16.88
C LYS A 311 19.76 -2.99 -15.43
N VAL A 312 18.44 -3.01 -15.21
CA VAL A 312 17.84 -3.16 -13.88
C VAL A 312 16.56 -3.98 -13.94
N VAL A 313 16.39 -4.89 -12.98
CA VAL A 313 15.16 -5.64 -12.73
C VAL A 313 14.64 -5.23 -11.36
N VAL A 314 13.40 -4.75 -11.30
CA VAL A 314 12.74 -4.32 -10.06
C VAL A 314 11.78 -5.41 -9.60
N HIS A 315 11.97 -5.89 -8.38
CA HIS A 315 11.24 -7.01 -7.81
C HIS A 315 10.27 -6.52 -6.73
N PHE A 316 8.97 -6.70 -6.95
CA PHE A 316 7.93 -6.60 -5.91
C PHE A 316 7.62 -7.96 -5.25
N THR A 317 8.29 -9.02 -5.71
CA THR A 317 8.17 -10.39 -5.20
C THR A 317 8.56 -10.50 -3.72
N PRO A 318 7.79 -11.22 -2.88
CA PRO A 318 8.16 -11.50 -1.49
C PRO A 318 9.48 -12.24 -1.35
N SER A 319 10.20 -12.00 -0.25
CA SER A 319 11.50 -12.60 0.05
C SER A 319 11.43 -14.13 0.19
N SER A 320 10.30 -14.67 0.66
CA SER A 320 10.06 -16.13 0.67
C SER A 320 10.14 -16.73 -0.73
N VAL A 321 9.46 -16.13 -1.71
CA VAL A 321 9.43 -16.59 -3.11
C VAL A 321 10.78 -16.35 -3.79
N MET A 322 11.44 -15.21 -3.53
CA MET A 322 12.77 -14.93 -4.12
C MET A 322 13.85 -15.93 -3.70
N ARG A 323 13.73 -16.52 -2.50
CA ARG A 323 14.62 -17.57 -1.99
C ARG A 323 14.34 -18.94 -2.61
N HIS A 324 13.23 -19.11 -3.31
CA HIS A 324 12.91 -20.37 -3.93
C HIS A 324 13.94 -20.70 -5.03
N PRO A 325 14.46 -21.95 -5.12
CA PRO A 325 15.50 -22.32 -6.07
C PRO A 325 15.18 -21.96 -7.53
N LEU A 326 13.92 -22.15 -7.94
CA LEU A 326 13.46 -21.80 -9.29
C LEU A 326 13.52 -20.29 -9.56
N TYR A 327 13.19 -19.46 -8.58
CA TYR A 327 13.28 -18.01 -8.73
C TYR A 327 14.75 -17.57 -8.81
N MET A 328 15.61 -18.16 -7.99
CA MET A 328 17.05 -17.90 -8.04
C MET A 328 17.67 -18.33 -9.37
N GLU A 329 17.22 -19.44 -9.95
CA GLU A 329 17.61 -19.85 -11.30
C GLU A 329 17.20 -18.79 -12.33
N TRP A 330 15.98 -18.27 -12.22
CA TRP A 330 15.50 -17.19 -13.10
C TRP A 330 16.33 -15.90 -12.97
N ILE A 331 16.71 -15.48 -11.74
CA ILE A 331 17.62 -14.34 -11.52
C ILE A 331 18.98 -14.60 -12.18
N LYS A 332 19.55 -15.80 -12.02
CA LYS A 332 20.87 -16.17 -12.57
C LYS A 332 20.91 -16.15 -14.10
N ARG A 333 19.76 -16.14 -14.78
CA ARG A 333 19.69 -15.99 -16.25
C ARG A 333 19.99 -14.55 -16.70
N PHE A 334 20.06 -13.56 -15.81
CA PHE A 334 20.44 -12.19 -16.17
C PHE A 334 21.97 -11.99 -16.11
N PRO A 335 22.55 -11.13 -16.95
CA PRO A 335 23.98 -10.81 -16.88
C PRO A 335 24.38 -10.27 -15.50
N ALA A 336 25.60 -10.55 -15.05
CA ALA A 336 26.11 -10.07 -13.76
C ALA A 336 26.14 -8.53 -13.61
N SER A 337 26.10 -7.78 -14.72
CA SER A 337 26.00 -6.32 -14.74
C SER A 337 24.57 -5.80 -14.47
N THR A 338 23.57 -6.68 -14.50
CA THR A 338 22.17 -6.36 -14.17
C THR A 338 22.05 -6.07 -12.69
N THR A 339 21.46 -4.93 -12.34
CA THR A 339 21.12 -4.61 -10.95
C THR A 339 19.74 -5.16 -10.61
N HIS A 340 19.61 -5.93 -9.53
CA HIS A 340 18.34 -6.46 -9.06
C HIS A 340 17.84 -5.63 -7.88
N LEU A 341 16.86 -4.76 -8.10
CA LEU A 341 16.35 -3.84 -7.09
C LEU A 341 15.11 -4.44 -6.39
N VAL A 342 15.22 -4.73 -5.10
CA VAL A 342 14.22 -5.48 -4.32
C VAL A 342 13.37 -4.52 -3.49
N LEU A 343 12.07 -4.42 -3.80
CA LEU A 343 11.10 -3.57 -3.11
C LEU A 343 10.06 -4.46 -2.43
N ASN A 344 10.38 -4.97 -1.24
CA ASN A 344 9.55 -5.89 -0.47
C ASN A 344 9.85 -5.77 1.04
N GLU A 345 9.38 -6.73 1.82
CA GLU A 345 9.54 -6.77 3.28
C GLU A 345 10.99 -6.85 3.80
N CYS A 346 11.98 -7.04 2.92
CA CYS A 346 13.39 -6.92 3.28
C CYS A 346 13.79 -5.47 3.62
N ALA A 347 13.04 -4.48 3.14
CA ALA A 347 13.34 -3.07 3.36
C ALA A 347 12.86 -2.58 4.73
N SER A 348 13.56 -1.59 5.29
CA SER A 348 13.17 -0.96 6.56
C SER A 348 11.82 -0.26 6.48
N SER A 349 11.13 -0.07 7.61
CA SER A 349 9.91 0.73 7.67
C SER A 349 10.14 2.24 7.44
N LEU A 350 11.39 2.70 7.40
CA LEU A 350 11.72 4.11 7.22
C LEU A 350 11.37 4.65 5.81
N SER A 351 10.39 5.54 5.75
CA SER A 351 9.95 6.19 4.51
C SER A 351 9.56 7.67 4.64
N SER A 352 9.33 8.17 5.86
CA SER A 352 8.82 9.52 6.12
C SER A 352 9.66 10.25 7.16
N ILE A 353 10.38 11.30 6.75
CA ILE A 353 11.16 12.18 7.63
C ILE A 353 10.22 13.00 8.51
N ALA A 354 9.10 13.43 7.96
CA ALA A 354 8.12 14.29 8.62
C ALA A 354 7.59 13.66 9.91
N LEU A 355 7.24 12.39 9.80
CA LEU A 355 6.60 11.66 10.86
C LEU A 355 7.56 11.49 12.05
N HIS A 356 8.81 11.13 11.79
CA HIS A 356 9.84 11.06 12.83
C HIS A 356 10.13 12.42 13.44
N ARG A 357 10.29 13.48 12.63
CA ARG A 357 10.50 14.85 13.12
C ARG A 357 9.36 15.35 14.01
N ALA A 358 8.11 15.11 13.62
CA ALA A 358 6.94 15.47 14.42
C ALA A 358 6.89 14.65 15.73
N GLN A 359 7.12 13.34 15.66
CA GLN A 359 7.07 12.48 16.85
C GLN A 359 8.16 12.85 17.85
N HIS A 360 9.39 13.11 17.41
CA HIS A 360 10.50 13.47 18.30
C HIS A 360 10.20 14.76 19.07
N ARG A 361 9.51 15.72 18.44
CA ARG A 361 9.08 16.96 19.09
C ARG A 361 7.96 16.74 20.10
N LEU A 362 6.95 15.94 19.74
CA LEU A 362 5.86 15.61 20.65
C LEU A 362 6.37 14.79 21.85
N HIS A 363 7.35 13.92 21.62
CA HIS A 363 8.02 13.14 22.67
C HIS A 363 8.69 14.03 23.73
N LEU A 364 9.21 15.21 23.35
CA LEU A 364 9.75 16.18 24.32
C LEU A 364 8.68 16.62 25.34
N LEU A 365 7.43 16.76 24.90
CA LEU A 365 6.29 17.19 25.72
C LEU A 365 5.86 16.08 26.69
N SER A 366 5.71 14.86 26.19
CA SER A 366 5.35 13.69 27.00
C SER A 366 5.78 12.40 26.30
N SER A 367 6.76 11.72 26.87
CA SER A 367 7.26 10.44 26.35
C SER A 367 6.25 9.29 26.50
N SER A 368 5.33 9.39 27.46
CA SER A 368 4.29 8.37 27.69
C SER A 368 3.12 8.50 26.72
N ILE A 369 2.73 9.74 26.37
CA ILE A 369 1.63 9.97 25.41
C ILE A 369 2.14 9.85 23.96
N PHE A 370 3.39 10.25 23.72
CA PHE A 370 4.02 10.23 22.40
C PHE A 370 5.31 9.40 22.41
N PRO A 371 5.21 8.07 22.49
CA PRO A 371 6.39 7.20 22.41
C PRO A 371 7.08 7.37 21.04
N LEU A 372 8.40 7.20 21.00
CA LEU A 372 9.12 7.26 19.72
C LEU A 372 8.67 6.12 18.81
N LEU A 373 8.61 6.40 17.50
CA LEU A 373 8.22 5.40 16.51
C LEU A 373 9.30 4.35 16.36
N HIS A 374 8.91 3.08 16.46
CA HIS A 374 9.80 1.97 16.16
C HIS A 374 10.12 1.96 14.67
N ILE A 375 11.40 1.94 14.34
CA ILE A 375 11.88 1.70 12.97
C ILE A 375 12.20 0.22 12.92
N GLU A 376 11.42 -0.54 12.15
CA GLU A 376 11.78 -1.91 11.83
C GLU A 376 12.99 -1.84 10.91
N GLU A 377 14.12 -2.31 11.42
CA GLU A 377 15.36 -2.35 10.67
C GLU A 377 15.21 -3.26 9.44
N SER A 378 15.99 -2.96 8.41
CA SER A 378 16.07 -3.81 7.23
C SER A 378 16.49 -5.22 7.67
N SER A 379 15.63 -6.22 7.44
CA SER A 379 16.01 -7.63 7.63
C SER A 379 17.12 -8.07 6.67
N GLY A 380 17.40 -7.25 5.65
CA GLY A 380 18.49 -7.44 4.72
C GLY A 380 18.18 -8.51 3.67
N LEU A 381 19.06 -8.64 2.70
CA LEU A 381 18.96 -9.72 1.72
C LEU A 381 19.67 -10.97 2.24
N PRO A 382 19.10 -12.17 2.00
CA PRO A 382 19.84 -13.43 2.08
C PRO A 382 21.17 -13.35 1.31
N LYS A 383 22.21 -14.00 1.81
CA LYS A 383 23.57 -13.93 1.24
C LYS A 383 23.58 -14.32 -0.24
N GLU A 384 22.81 -15.35 -0.57
CA GLU A 384 22.73 -15.90 -1.91
C GLU A 384 22.10 -14.92 -2.92
N LEU A 385 21.21 -14.03 -2.46
CA LEU A 385 20.64 -12.97 -3.30
C LEU A 385 21.61 -11.79 -3.43
N ALA A 386 22.31 -11.44 -2.34
CA ALA A 386 23.31 -10.37 -2.37
C ALA A 386 24.46 -10.66 -3.36
N GLU A 387 24.88 -11.91 -3.48
CA GLU A 387 25.87 -12.38 -4.47
C GLU A 387 25.41 -12.23 -5.92
N LEU A 388 24.10 -12.13 -6.16
CA LEU A 388 23.48 -11.96 -7.49
C LEU A 388 23.20 -10.49 -7.82
N ASN A 389 23.93 -9.56 -7.21
CA ASN A 389 23.75 -8.11 -7.39
C ASN A 389 22.32 -7.63 -7.03
N CYS A 390 21.69 -8.31 -6.07
CA CYS A 390 20.44 -7.84 -5.47
C CYS A 390 20.71 -6.75 -4.43
N ILE A 391 19.89 -5.69 -4.46
CA ILE A 391 20.00 -4.53 -3.60
C ILE A 391 18.61 -4.21 -3.05
N VAL A 392 18.49 -4.06 -1.74
CA VAL A 392 17.25 -3.60 -1.10
C VAL A 392 16.97 -2.15 -1.51
N GLY A 393 15.76 -1.89 -1.96
CA GLY A 393 15.29 -0.56 -2.30
C GLY A 393 15.09 0.29 -1.04
N GLU A 394 15.82 1.39 -0.90
CA GLU A 394 15.56 2.38 0.14
C GLU A 394 14.60 3.46 -0.39
N THR A 395 13.78 4.07 0.45
CA THR A 395 12.90 5.16 0.01
C THR A 395 13.74 6.31 -0.55
N LEU A 396 13.40 6.76 -1.76
CA LEU A 396 14.13 7.72 -2.60
C LEU A 396 15.48 7.27 -3.18
N LEU A 397 15.80 5.97 -3.09
CA LEU A 397 16.89 5.41 -3.86
C LEU A 397 16.63 5.61 -5.36
N ARG A 398 17.63 6.12 -6.08
CA ARG A 398 17.53 6.46 -7.50
C ARG A 398 18.42 5.55 -8.33
N TYR A 399 17.88 5.02 -9.42
CA TYR A 399 18.66 4.41 -10.49
C TYR A 399 18.59 5.30 -11.74
N LYS A 400 19.68 5.95 -12.11
CA LYS A 400 19.75 6.76 -13.33
C LYS A 400 20.04 5.86 -14.52
N LEU A 401 18.99 5.65 -15.31
CA LEU A 401 19.01 4.76 -16.46
C LEU A 401 19.51 5.47 -17.72
N ARG A 402 19.17 6.76 -17.89
CA ARG A 402 19.65 7.60 -19.00
C ARG A 402 19.95 9.02 -18.50
N PRO A 403 21.16 9.57 -18.73
CA PRO A 403 22.39 8.83 -19.05
C PRO A 403 22.64 7.71 -18.03
N LEU A 404 23.30 6.63 -18.42
CA LEU A 404 23.49 5.48 -17.55
C LEU A 404 24.55 5.77 -16.49
N TYR A 405 24.13 6.23 -15.31
CA TYR A 405 24.99 6.38 -14.12
C TYR A 405 24.75 5.31 -13.05
N GLY A 406 23.71 4.49 -13.20
CA GLY A 406 23.39 3.42 -12.25
C GLY A 406 22.81 3.97 -10.94
N LEU A 407 23.16 3.33 -9.83
CA LEU A 407 22.56 3.57 -8.52
C LEU A 407 23.10 4.83 -7.82
N GLN A 408 22.21 5.61 -7.21
CA GLN A 408 22.52 6.85 -6.51
C GLN A 408 21.72 6.95 -5.20
N ARG A 409 22.42 7.24 -4.10
CA ARG A 409 21.88 7.26 -2.72
C ARG A 409 21.77 8.66 -2.10
N ASP A 410 22.05 9.71 -2.88
CA ASP A 410 22.10 11.11 -2.44
C ASP A 410 20.78 11.64 -1.85
N SER A 411 19.65 11.04 -2.23
CA SER A 411 18.32 11.46 -1.81
C SER A 411 17.64 10.51 -0.83
N VAL A 412 18.32 9.43 -0.42
CA VAL A 412 17.72 8.41 0.46
C VAL A 412 17.28 9.04 1.77
N VAL A 413 16.10 8.62 2.24
CA VAL A 413 15.52 9.09 3.49
C VAL A 413 16.43 8.74 4.68
N CYS A 414 16.76 9.74 5.49
CA CYS A 414 17.53 9.59 6.72
C CYS A 414 16.83 10.33 7.87
N VAL A 415 16.95 9.80 9.09
CA VAL A 415 16.41 10.39 10.32
C VAL A 415 17.54 11.02 11.11
N ASP A 416 17.37 12.27 11.53
CA ASP A 416 18.30 13.00 12.39
C ASP A 416 17.60 13.45 13.68
N PRO A 417 17.53 12.58 14.70
CA PRO A 417 16.85 12.87 15.96
C PRO A 417 17.34 14.15 16.64
N GLU A 418 18.66 14.37 16.64
CA GLU A 418 19.31 15.48 17.33
C GLU A 418 18.93 16.81 16.68
N ALA A 419 19.01 16.89 15.35
CA ALA A 419 18.59 18.08 14.62
C ALA A 419 17.10 18.40 14.84
N TYR A 420 16.22 17.40 14.97
CA TYR A 420 14.79 17.65 15.19
C TYR A 420 14.49 18.24 16.56
N VAL A 421 15.22 17.79 17.58
CA VAL A 421 15.13 18.29 18.96
C VAL A 421 15.74 19.69 19.05
N GLU A 422 16.94 19.89 18.50
CA GLU A 422 17.59 21.20 18.45
C GLU A 422 16.69 22.23 17.76
N GLU A 423 16.09 21.86 16.62
CA GLU A 423 15.18 22.74 15.91
C GLU A 423 13.99 23.14 16.79
N ALA A 424 13.45 22.25 17.63
CA ALA A 424 12.34 22.59 18.54
C ALA A 424 12.75 23.65 19.58
N HIS A 425 13.96 23.54 20.13
CA HIS A 425 14.50 24.51 21.08
C HIS A 425 14.82 25.87 20.44
N CYS A 426 15.31 25.86 19.21
CA CYS A 426 15.73 27.08 18.50
C CYS A 426 14.58 27.82 17.81
N SER A 427 13.52 27.11 17.37
CA SER A 427 12.43 27.70 16.59
C SER A 427 11.46 28.56 17.39
N CYS A 428 11.37 28.34 18.69
CA CYS A 428 10.29 28.86 19.52
C CYS A 428 10.86 29.59 20.75
N TYR A 429 10.77 30.92 20.74
CA TYR A 429 11.20 31.74 21.87
C TYR A 429 10.50 31.31 23.17
N GLY A 430 11.27 30.98 24.20
CA GLY A 430 10.76 30.55 25.50
C GLY A 430 10.24 29.10 25.56
N PHE A 431 10.43 28.30 24.50
CA PHE A 431 10.00 26.89 24.48
C PHE A 431 10.60 26.08 25.61
N THR A 432 11.92 26.17 25.83
CA THR A 432 12.61 25.43 26.91
C THR A 432 12.00 25.72 28.27
N LYS A 433 11.78 27.01 28.59
CA LYS A 433 11.16 27.41 29.86
C LYS A 433 9.73 26.86 29.99
N LYS A 434 8.92 26.95 28.93
CA LYS A 434 7.54 26.42 28.93
C LYS A 434 7.51 24.90 29.04
N LEU A 435 8.49 24.22 28.48
CA LEU A 435 8.64 22.77 28.57
C LEU A 435 8.97 22.34 30.01
N GLU A 436 9.86 23.06 30.68
CA GLU A 436 10.17 22.84 32.11
C GLU A 436 8.93 23.08 32.98
N GLU A 437 8.19 24.18 32.76
CA GLU A 437 6.92 24.46 33.44
C GLU A 437 5.91 23.33 33.25
N LEU A 438 5.74 22.81 32.02
CA LEU A 438 4.85 21.69 31.72
C LEU A 438 5.27 20.42 32.44
N LYS A 439 6.57 20.07 32.41
CA LYS A 439 7.11 18.87 33.06
C LYS A 439 6.95 18.94 34.58
N ALA A 440 7.19 20.10 35.18
CA ALA A 440 6.97 20.33 36.61
C ALA A 440 5.49 20.14 36.99
N ALA A 441 4.56 20.71 36.23
CA ALA A 441 3.12 20.56 36.45
C ALA A 441 2.61 19.13 36.23
N ALA A 442 3.23 18.36 35.32
CA ALA A 442 2.91 16.95 35.12
C ALA A 442 3.45 16.07 36.26
N ALA A 443 4.64 16.36 36.78
CA ALA A 443 5.23 15.64 37.91
C ALA A 443 4.40 15.83 39.19
N SER A 444 3.95 17.05 39.47
CA SER A 444 3.11 17.34 40.65
C SER A 444 1.76 16.61 40.63
N LYS A 445 1.25 16.22 39.45
CA LYS A 445 0.02 15.43 39.29
C LYS A 445 0.22 13.92 39.36
N LYS A 446 1.46 13.44 39.18
CA LYS A 446 1.78 12.00 39.28
C LYS A 446 1.74 11.50 40.73
N ASP A 447 2.07 12.35 41.69
CA ASP A 447 2.04 12.01 43.12
C ASP A 447 0.62 11.85 43.69
N GLU A 448 -0.40 12.47 43.06
CA GLU A 448 -1.82 12.26 43.43
C GLU A 448 -2.44 11.00 42.82
N ALA A 449 -1.80 10.40 41.80
CA ALA A 449 -2.30 9.25 41.04
C ALA A 449 -1.44 7.99 41.24
N ALA A 450 -0.94 7.77 42.45
CA ALA A 450 -0.31 6.51 42.86
C ALA A 450 -1.36 5.39 43.00
N GLY A 451 -1.96 5.01 41.87
CA GLY A 451 -2.98 3.98 41.71
C GLY A 451 -3.32 3.83 40.24
N LYS A 452 -3.56 2.59 39.78
CA LYS A 452 -3.79 2.21 38.37
C LYS A 452 -4.57 3.26 37.55
N PRO A 453 -4.21 3.50 36.27
CA PRO A 453 -4.93 4.46 35.43
C PRO A 453 -6.41 4.04 35.30
N SER A 454 -7.31 4.93 35.69
CA SER A 454 -8.75 4.70 35.75
C SER A 454 -9.49 5.08 34.46
N HIS A 455 -8.78 5.39 33.37
CA HIS A 455 -9.37 5.95 32.15
C HIS A 455 -9.16 5.06 30.92
N PRO A 456 -10.11 5.04 29.96
CA PRO A 456 -9.94 4.35 28.69
C PRO A 456 -8.79 4.97 27.88
N GLU A 457 -8.14 4.15 27.08
CA GLU A 457 -7.08 4.59 26.17
C GLU A 457 -7.66 4.86 24.77
N ILE A 458 -7.23 5.97 24.18
CA ILE A 458 -7.62 6.39 22.83
C ILE A 458 -6.36 6.62 22.04
N LEU A 459 -6.15 5.81 21.00
CA LEU A 459 -5.01 5.92 20.11
C LEU A 459 -5.43 6.60 18.79
N PHE A 460 -4.88 7.78 18.53
CA PHE A 460 -5.11 8.51 17.29
C PHE A 460 -4.10 8.08 16.21
N LEU A 461 -4.46 7.06 15.42
CA LEU A 461 -3.66 6.56 14.29
C LEU A 461 -3.57 7.57 13.13
N GLY A 462 -4.52 8.50 13.05
CA GLY A 462 -4.49 9.60 12.09
C GLY A 462 -5.44 10.73 12.48
N THR A 463 -5.10 11.95 12.08
CA THR A 463 -5.74 13.19 12.57
C THR A 463 -5.94 14.25 11.48
N ALA A 464 -5.64 13.94 10.22
CA ALA A 464 -5.87 14.83 9.09
C ALA A 464 -7.30 14.70 8.54
N SER A 465 -7.77 15.79 7.95
CA SER A 465 -9.04 15.85 7.23
C SER A 465 -8.80 15.75 5.71
N ALA A 466 -9.68 15.04 5.02
CA ALA A 466 -9.76 14.88 3.56
C ALA A 466 -8.56 14.21 2.87
N VAL A 467 -7.38 14.82 2.91
CA VAL A 467 -6.18 14.38 2.16
C VAL A 467 -5.03 14.14 3.14
N PRO A 468 -4.31 13.01 3.03
CA PRO A 468 -3.15 12.77 3.88
C PRO A 468 -2.06 13.82 3.60
N GLY A 469 -1.64 14.52 4.65
CA GLY A 469 -0.54 15.46 4.60
C GLY A 469 0.79 14.78 4.87
N LYS A 470 1.87 15.55 4.70
CA LYS A 470 3.22 15.12 5.07
C LYS A 470 3.27 14.71 6.56
N ASP A 471 2.77 15.56 7.45
CA ASP A 471 2.89 15.35 8.91
C ASP A 471 1.74 14.53 9.53
N ARG A 472 0.59 14.39 8.85
CA ARG A 472 -0.61 13.75 9.41
C ARG A 472 -1.31 12.86 8.40
N ASN A 473 -1.61 11.62 8.79
CA ASN A 473 -2.45 10.72 8.01
C ASN A 473 -3.94 11.04 8.21
N VAL A 474 -4.80 10.57 7.29
CA VAL A 474 -6.27 10.69 7.38
C VAL A 474 -6.80 10.13 8.70
N SER A 475 -7.92 10.67 9.16
CA SER A 475 -8.50 10.33 10.47
C SER A 475 -8.67 8.81 10.67
N ALA A 476 -8.07 8.30 11.74
CA ALA A 476 -8.25 6.95 12.23
C ALA A 476 -8.06 6.98 13.75
N ILE A 477 -9.08 6.54 14.49
CA ILE A 477 -9.09 6.57 15.95
C ILE A 477 -9.37 5.15 16.40
N LEU A 478 -8.42 4.57 17.12
CA LEU A 478 -8.56 3.26 17.73
C LEU A 478 -8.94 3.47 19.19
N ILE A 479 -10.10 2.95 19.56
CA ILE A 479 -10.55 2.82 20.94
C ILE A 479 -10.71 1.32 21.15
N ASN A 480 -10.07 0.75 22.17
CA ASN A 480 -10.11 -0.70 22.40
C ASN A 480 -11.49 -1.12 22.94
N VAL A 481 -12.43 -1.31 22.01
CA VAL A 481 -13.85 -1.58 22.26
C VAL A 481 -14.21 -2.85 21.50
N SER A 482 -14.61 -3.88 22.23
CA SER A 482 -15.17 -5.11 21.67
C SER A 482 -16.69 -5.02 21.71
N THR A 483 -17.35 -5.29 20.59
CA THR A 483 -18.81 -5.38 20.52
C THR A 483 -19.24 -6.82 20.33
N VAL A 484 -20.30 -7.23 21.03
CA VAL A 484 -20.89 -8.56 20.92
C VAL A 484 -22.36 -8.44 20.58
N LEU A 485 -22.85 -9.27 19.66
CA LEU A 485 -24.28 -9.30 19.35
C LEU A 485 -25.05 -9.81 20.57
N VAL A 486 -26.09 -9.06 20.95
CA VAL A 486 -26.94 -9.38 22.10
C VAL A 486 -28.39 -9.60 21.66
N LEU A 487 -29.17 -10.25 22.52
CA LEU A 487 -30.50 -10.76 22.19
C LEU A 487 -31.57 -9.69 22.43
N HIS A 488 -31.75 -8.79 21.45
CA HIS A 488 -32.78 -7.75 21.49
C HIS A 488 -33.41 -7.50 20.11
N CYS A 489 -32.89 -6.55 19.33
CA CYS A 489 -33.31 -6.29 17.96
C CYS A 489 -32.14 -6.50 16.97
N LYS A 490 -32.42 -6.41 15.67
CA LYS A 490 -31.39 -6.62 14.65
C LYS A 490 -30.28 -5.58 14.82
N ASN A 491 -29.03 -6.03 14.91
CA ASN A 491 -27.85 -5.21 15.17
C ASN A 491 -27.85 -4.54 16.57
N ALA A 492 -28.38 -5.23 17.59
CA ALA A 492 -28.18 -4.85 18.99
C ALA A 492 -26.83 -5.39 19.49
N TYR A 493 -26.08 -4.57 20.22
CA TYR A 493 -24.75 -4.92 20.71
C TYR A 493 -24.58 -4.61 22.19
N GLY A 494 -23.96 -5.55 22.89
CA GLY A 494 -23.25 -5.29 24.14
C GLY A 494 -21.83 -4.85 23.82
N VAL A 495 -21.24 -4.10 24.75
CA VAL A 495 -19.94 -3.45 24.57
C VAL A 495 -19.02 -3.79 25.72
N THR A 496 -17.83 -4.26 25.43
CA THR A 496 -16.77 -4.50 26.40
C THR A 496 -15.59 -3.59 26.09
N ILE A 497 -15.12 -2.87 27.08
CA ILE A 497 -13.98 -1.97 27.01
C ILE A 497 -12.88 -2.57 27.88
N THR A 498 -11.74 -2.88 27.28
CA THR A 498 -10.56 -3.37 28.01
C THR A 498 -9.46 -2.34 27.89
N ALA A 499 -9.03 -1.77 29.02
CA ALA A 499 -7.87 -0.89 29.05
C ALA A 499 -6.58 -1.71 29.01
N GLU A 500 -5.50 -1.17 28.42
CA GLU A 500 -4.18 -1.82 28.42
C GLU A 500 -3.65 -2.11 29.83
N THR A 501 -4.11 -1.35 30.83
CA THR A 501 -3.77 -1.51 32.24
C THR A 501 -4.45 -2.71 32.91
N GLY A 502 -5.30 -3.43 32.17
CA GLY A 502 -5.93 -4.69 32.57
C GLY A 502 -7.26 -4.56 33.31
N TRP A 503 -7.86 -3.36 33.41
CA TRP A 503 -9.23 -3.24 33.90
C TRP A 503 -10.23 -3.36 32.75
N LYS A 504 -11.42 -3.88 33.05
CA LYS A 504 -12.43 -4.24 32.05
C LYS A 504 -13.83 -3.83 32.49
N LEU A 505 -14.54 -3.12 31.61
CA LEU A 505 -15.94 -2.72 31.78
C LEU A 505 -16.78 -3.39 30.69
N THR A 506 -17.91 -3.96 31.07
CA THR A 506 -18.91 -4.46 30.13
C THR A 506 -20.22 -3.73 30.30
N TYR A 507 -20.84 -3.31 29.20
CA TYR A 507 -22.16 -2.70 29.13
C TYR A 507 -23.06 -3.59 28.29
N SER A 508 -24.20 -4.01 28.82
CA SER A 508 -25.09 -4.97 28.14
C SER A 508 -25.77 -4.40 26.90
N GLY A 509 -26.05 -3.09 26.88
CA GLY A 509 -27.15 -2.55 26.08
C GLY A 509 -28.49 -3.14 26.52
N ASP A 510 -29.52 -3.03 25.69
CA ASP A 510 -30.80 -3.72 25.92
C ASP A 510 -30.69 -5.15 25.43
N THR A 511 -31.04 -6.12 26.27
CA THR A 511 -30.88 -7.54 25.92
C THR A 511 -31.60 -8.48 26.89
N MET A 512 -32.06 -9.61 26.37
CA MET A 512 -32.24 -10.84 27.16
C MET A 512 -30.90 -11.35 27.70
N PRO A 513 -30.88 -12.20 28.75
CA PRO A 513 -29.66 -12.89 29.18
C PRO A 513 -28.96 -13.56 28.00
N CYS A 514 -27.69 -13.21 27.80
CA CYS A 514 -26.95 -13.54 26.59
C CYS A 514 -25.59 -14.14 26.94
N ASP A 515 -25.37 -15.41 26.58
CA ASP A 515 -24.11 -16.10 26.84
C ASP A 515 -22.93 -15.48 26.09
N ALA A 516 -23.17 -14.91 24.91
CA ALA A 516 -22.14 -14.19 24.16
C ALA A 516 -21.64 -12.96 24.93
N LEU A 517 -22.54 -12.24 25.62
CA LEU A 517 -22.18 -11.13 26.49
C LEU A 517 -21.35 -11.59 27.69
N ILE A 518 -21.73 -12.72 28.30
CA ILE A 518 -21.01 -13.33 29.43
C ILE A 518 -19.57 -13.67 29.02
N GLU A 519 -19.38 -14.34 27.89
CA GLU A 519 -18.04 -14.72 27.43
C GLU A 519 -17.20 -13.50 27.02
N ALA A 520 -17.81 -12.53 26.33
CA ALA A 520 -17.12 -11.28 25.97
C ALA A 520 -16.68 -10.49 27.21
N GLY A 521 -17.55 -10.42 28.23
CA GLY A 521 -17.36 -9.67 29.46
C GLY A 521 -16.61 -10.41 30.56
N LYS A 522 -16.20 -11.67 30.35
CA LYS A 522 -15.62 -12.53 31.41
C LYS A 522 -14.53 -11.82 32.22
N GLY A 523 -14.68 -11.84 33.54
CA GLY A 523 -13.75 -11.22 34.50
C GLY A 523 -13.78 -9.69 34.53
N SER A 524 -14.87 -9.05 34.07
CA SER A 524 -15.00 -7.58 34.14
C SER A 524 -14.89 -7.07 35.57
N ASP A 525 -14.21 -5.94 35.75
CA ASP A 525 -14.22 -5.22 37.03
C ASP A 525 -15.62 -4.64 37.30
N ILE A 526 -16.28 -4.14 36.26
CA ILE A 526 -17.65 -3.64 36.34
C ILE A 526 -18.46 -4.20 35.18
N LEU A 527 -19.64 -4.73 35.48
CA LEU A 527 -20.71 -4.96 34.53
C LEU A 527 -21.79 -3.91 34.78
N ILE A 528 -22.18 -3.15 33.75
CA ILE A 528 -23.39 -2.34 33.75
C ILE A 528 -24.44 -3.10 32.92
N HIS A 529 -25.49 -3.58 33.57
CA HIS A 529 -26.50 -4.41 32.94
C HIS A 529 -27.88 -3.75 33.01
N GLU A 530 -28.66 -3.87 31.93
CA GLU A 530 -30.07 -3.50 31.94
C GLU A 530 -30.89 -4.45 32.82
N ALA A 531 -31.85 -3.90 33.57
CA ALA A 531 -32.77 -4.64 34.42
C ALA A 531 -34.17 -4.05 34.24
N THR A 532 -34.66 -4.07 33.00
CA THR A 532 -35.85 -3.33 32.59
C THR A 532 -37.12 -3.82 33.29
N MET A 533 -37.20 -5.12 33.59
CA MET A 533 -38.40 -5.76 34.16
C MET A 533 -38.17 -6.24 35.59
N GLU A 534 -39.23 -6.22 36.40
CA GLU A 534 -39.26 -6.90 37.70
C GLU A 534 -39.32 -8.43 37.50
N ASP A 535 -38.93 -9.20 38.51
CA ASP A 535 -38.86 -10.67 38.40
C ASP A 535 -40.23 -11.33 38.19
N ASP A 536 -41.30 -10.72 38.68
CA ASP A 536 -42.69 -11.17 38.46
C ASP A 536 -43.15 -10.97 37.00
N LEU A 537 -42.38 -10.22 36.19
CA LEU A 537 -42.67 -9.90 34.79
C LEU A 537 -41.74 -10.63 33.81
N ALA A 538 -41.18 -11.78 34.21
CA ALA A 538 -40.26 -12.56 33.38
C ALA A 538 -40.82 -12.92 31.99
N GLU A 539 -42.11 -13.24 31.88
CA GLU A 539 -42.76 -13.52 30.59
C GLU A 539 -42.79 -12.27 29.68
N GLU A 540 -43.05 -11.11 30.26
CA GLU A 540 -43.06 -9.84 29.52
C GLU A 540 -41.65 -9.41 29.10
N ALA A 541 -40.64 -9.72 29.93
CA ALA A 541 -39.23 -9.52 29.63
C ALA A 541 -38.84 -10.32 28.37
N VAL A 542 -39.25 -11.59 28.26
CA VAL A 542 -39.03 -12.41 27.06
C VAL A 542 -39.69 -11.80 25.82
N ILE A 543 -40.96 -11.40 25.91
CA ILE A 543 -41.71 -10.84 24.78
C ILE A 543 -41.07 -9.55 24.28
N LYS A 544 -40.61 -8.69 25.20
CA LYS A 544 -39.99 -7.40 24.87
C LYS A 544 -38.48 -7.48 24.72
N THR A 545 -37.90 -8.68 24.83
CA THR A 545 -36.47 -8.94 24.67
C THR A 545 -35.58 -8.12 25.62
N HIS A 546 -35.95 -8.10 26.90
CA HIS A 546 -35.25 -7.42 27.99
C HIS A 546 -34.95 -8.35 29.17
N SER A 547 -34.09 -7.94 30.10
CA SER A 547 -33.75 -8.72 31.28
C SER A 547 -34.60 -8.35 32.50
N THR A 548 -34.87 -9.34 33.37
CA THR A 548 -35.33 -9.06 34.74
C THR A 548 -34.15 -8.71 35.66
N THR A 549 -34.45 -8.15 36.84
CA THR A 549 -33.45 -7.88 37.89
C THR A 549 -32.62 -9.13 38.25
N SER A 550 -33.27 -10.26 38.57
CA SER A 550 -32.57 -11.49 38.92
C SER A 550 -31.76 -12.08 37.77
N GLN A 551 -32.23 -11.92 36.54
CA GLN A 551 -31.52 -12.36 35.35
C GLN A 551 -30.25 -11.54 35.10
N ALA A 552 -30.33 -10.22 35.25
CA ALA A 552 -29.17 -9.33 35.12
C ALA A 552 -28.10 -9.61 36.18
N ILE A 553 -28.51 -9.90 37.42
CA ILE A 553 -27.61 -10.32 38.50
C ILE A 553 -26.90 -11.63 38.15
N GLU A 554 -27.66 -12.64 37.71
CA GLU A 554 -27.12 -13.95 37.31
C GLU A 554 -26.12 -13.84 36.14
N VAL A 555 -26.38 -12.97 35.16
CA VAL A 555 -25.43 -12.67 34.08
C VAL A 555 -24.11 -12.15 34.66
N GLY A 556 -24.16 -11.25 35.64
CA GLY A 556 -22.97 -10.74 36.32
C GLY A 556 -22.19 -11.81 37.09
N GLU A 557 -22.90 -12.68 37.81
CA GLU A 557 -22.31 -13.81 38.53
C GLU A 557 -21.61 -14.78 37.57
N ARG A 558 -22.29 -15.17 36.48
CA ARG A 558 -21.75 -16.07 35.45
C ARG A 558 -20.58 -15.44 34.68
N MET A 559 -20.60 -14.12 34.48
CA MET A 559 -19.49 -13.36 33.90
C MET A 559 -18.28 -13.30 34.83
N GLY A 560 -18.45 -13.59 36.13
CA GLY A 560 -17.43 -13.38 37.15
C GLY A 560 -17.10 -11.89 37.28
N ALA A 561 -18.09 -11.01 37.13
CA ALA A 561 -17.90 -9.58 37.28
C ALA A 561 -17.62 -9.23 38.75
N LYS A 562 -16.63 -8.37 39.02
CA LYS A 562 -16.29 -7.97 40.40
C LYS A 562 -17.39 -7.10 41.01
N PHE A 563 -18.08 -6.33 40.18
CA PHE A 563 -19.24 -5.53 40.57
C PHE A 563 -20.26 -5.46 39.43
N THR A 564 -21.55 -5.63 39.74
CA THR A 564 -22.65 -5.52 38.78
C THR A 564 -23.53 -4.33 39.14
N LEU A 565 -23.76 -3.44 38.18
CA LEU A 565 -24.52 -2.21 38.32
C LEU A 565 -25.75 -2.30 37.43
N LEU A 566 -26.92 -2.31 38.06
CA LEU A 566 -28.22 -2.45 37.40
C LEU A 566 -28.75 -1.07 37.00
N THR A 567 -29.25 -0.96 35.77
CA THR A 567 -29.82 0.27 35.21
C THR A 567 -30.97 -0.02 34.25
N HIS A 568 -31.45 1.00 33.55
CA HIS A 568 -32.51 0.90 32.53
C HIS A 568 -33.84 0.34 33.07
N PHE A 569 -34.19 0.68 34.31
CA PHE A 569 -35.46 0.28 34.92
C PHE A 569 -36.66 0.92 34.18
N SER A 570 -37.73 0.15 33.97
CA SER A 570 -38.94 0.66 33.33
C SER A 570 -39.59 1.81 34.10
N GLN A 571 -39.74 2.97 33.44
CA GLN A 571 -40.34 4.18 34.03
C GLN A 571 -41.81 4.03 34.47
N ARG A 572 -42.51 2.97 34.03
CA ARG A 572 -43.88 2.68 34.47
C ARG A 572 -43.93 2.27 35.95
N TYR A 573 -42.81 1.83 36.49
CA TYR A 573 -42.63 1.41 37.87
C TYR A 573 -41.66 2.38 38.56
N ALA A 574 -42.11 3.61 38.82
CA ALA A 574 -41.31 4.63 39.52
C ALA A 574 -41.18 4.33 41.02
N LYS A 575 -40.56 3.20 41.35
CA LYS A 575 -40.27 2.72 42.71
C LYS A 575 -38.85 2.15 42.73
N LEU A 576 -38.22 2.14 43.91
CA LEU A 576 -36.97 1.39 44.11
C LEU A 576 -37.23 -0.08 43.70
N PRO A 577 -36.35 -0.73 42.93
CA PRO A 577 -36.51 -2.13 42.58
C PRO A 577 -36.62 -2.98 43.85
N LEU A 578 -37.49 -3.99 43.81
CA LEU A 578 -37.64 -4.95 44.91
C LEU A 578 -36.30 -5.67 45.13
N ILE A 579 -35.68 -5.40 46.28
CA ILE A 579 -34.43 -6.04 46.68
C ILE A 579 -34.75 -7.47 47.09
N SER A 580 -34.43 -8.42 46.21
CA SER A 580 -34.55 -9.86 46.47
C SER A 580 -33.32 -10.40 47.19
N ASP A 581 -33.40 -11.64 47.67
CA ASP A 581 -32.27 -12.34 48.31
C ASP A 581 -31.06 -12.54 47.37
N LYS A 582 -31.23 -12.29 46.06
CA LYS A 582 -30.14 -12.30 45.08
C LYS A 582 -29.27 -11.05 45.13
N PHE A 583 -29.69 -9.98 45.80
CA PHE A 583 -28.82 -8.83 46.01
C PHE A 583 -27.74 -9.16 47.04
N HIS A 584 -26.49 -8.93 46.67
CA HIS A 584 -25.33 -9.10 47.55
C HIS A 584 -24.40 -7.89 47.45
N SER A 585 -23.32 -7.91 48.24
CA SER A 585 -22.41 -6.76 48.43
C SER A 585 -21.71 -6.26 47.17
N THR A 586 -21.79 -6.98 46.05
CA THR A 586 -21.20 -6.62 44.76
C THR A 586 -22.25 -6.32 43.67
N VAL A 587 -23.51 -6.11 44.06
CA VAL A 587 -24.59 -5.64 43.19
C VAL A 587 -25.06 -4.27 43.65
N GLY A 588 -25.13 -3.30 42.74
CA GLY A 588 -25.69 -1.97 42.96
C GLY A 588 -26.78 -1.62 41.96
N CYS A 589 -27.66 -0.67 42.31
CA CYS A 589 -28.65 -0.08 41.40
C CYS A 589 -28.33 1.40 41.20
N LEU A 590 -28.57 1.90 39.98
CA LEU A 590 -28.33 3.30 39.61
C LEU A 590 -29.60 4.12 39.42
#